data_AF-A0A173LXY2-F1
#
_entry.id   AF-A0A173LXY2-F1
#
_cell.length_a   1.000
_cell.length_b   1.000
_cell.length_c   1.000
_cell.angle_alpha   90.00
_cell.angle_beta   90.00
_cell.angle_gamma   90.00
#
_symmetry.space_group_name_H-M   'P 1'
#
loop_
_entity.id
_entity.type
_entity.pdbx_description
1 polymer ?
#
loop_
_entity_poly.entity_id
_entity_poly.type
_entity_poly.pdbx_seq_one_letter_code
_entity_poly.pdbx_strand_id
1 'polypeptide(L)'
;MPLAPRAADIPRIPGALKFYKVMSFITGGFLLLLCAEMILKYCIDIRTNSFVWPGGMTNPETGEFVFFEPGYEIEAFGPNGFLALVPSDTVEAINLSLGILIIHGWLYVIYLFAGFRIWSKMRWDFGKLFFIALGGIIPGLSFYVEAKYAKLVDAFLETQNPAAATKGEAA
;
A
#
# COMPACT_ATOMS: atom_id res chain seq x y z
N MET A 1 -0.71 -29.34 5.08
CA MET A 1 0.61 -28.89 5.60
C MET A 1 1.31 -28.11 4.49
N PRO A 2 1.81 -26.89 4.75
CA PRO A 2 2.65 -26.20 3.79
C PRO A 2 3.90 -27.03 3.52
N LEU A 3 4.26 -27.18 2.25
CA LEU A 3 5.42 -27.96 1.85
C LEU A 3 6.68 -27.15 2.17
N ALA A 4 7.71 -27.80 2.72
CA ALA A 4 8.97 -27.14 3.01
C ALA A 4 9.57 -26.51 1.73
N PRO A 5 10.21 -25.34 1.81
CA PRO A 5 10.93 -24.75 0.69
C PRO A 5 11.98 -25.73 0.13
N ARG A 6 12.20 -25.70 -1.19
CA ARG A 6 13.23 -26.54 -1.81
C ARG A 6 14.61 -26.08 -1.35
N ALA A 7 15.52 -27.01 -1.06
CA ALA A 7 16.90 -26.69 -0.66
C ALA A 7 17.62 -25.77 -1.67
N ALA A 8 17.36 -25.97 -2.97
CA ALA A 8 17.92 -25.15 -4.05
C ALA A 8 17.39 -23.69 -4.10
N ASP A 9 16.25 -23.41 -3.45
CA ASP A 9 15.62 -22.09 -3.42
C ASP A 9 16.10 -21.25 -2.23
N ILE A 10 16.57 -21.87 -1.14
CA ILE A 10 17.03 -21.23 0.11
C ILE A 10 17.97 -20.03 -0.13
N PRO A 11 19.06 -20.12 -0.91
CA PRO A 11 19.96 -18.99 -1.12
C PRO A 11 19.33 -17.82 -1.90
N ARG A 12 18.19 -18.03 -2.58
CA ARG A 12 17.48 -16.99 -3.34
C ARG A 12 16.33 -16.34 -2.57
N ILE A 13 15.93 -16.91 -1.43
CA ILE A 13 14.85 -16.39 -0.57
C ILE A 13 15.18 -14.99 -0.01
N PRO A 14 16.38 -14.70 0.52
CA PRO A 14 16.68 -13.38 1.10
C PRO A 14 16.54 -12.23 0.10
N GLY A 15 16.94 -12.45 -1.16
CA GLY A 15 16.78 -11.44 -2.21
C GLY A 15 15.31 -11.19 -2.57
N ALA A 16 14.50 -12.25 -2.65
CA ALA A 16 13.06 -12.12 -2.85
C ALA A 16 12.39 -11.39 -1.67
N LEU A 17 12.83 -11.67 -0.44
CA LEU A 17 12.35 -10.99 0.76
C LEU A 17 12.65 -9.50 0.72
N LYS A 18 13.89 -9.09 0.47
CA LYS A 18 14.26 -7.67 0.36
C LYS A 18 13.42 -6.92 -0.68
N PHE A 19 13.22 -7.53 -1.85
CA PHE A 19 12.40 -6.93 -2.90
C PHE A 19 10.94 -6.73 -2.46
N TYR A 20 10.35 -7.72 -1.79
CA TYR A 20 9.01 -7.61 -1.23
C TYR A 20 8.91 -6.55 -0.14
N LYS A 21 9.89 -6.45 0.78
CA LYS A 21 9.93 -5.41 1.82
C LYS A 21 9.88 -4.02 1.18
N VAL A 22 10.75 -3.76 0.21
CA VAL A 22 10.80 -2.47 -0.51
C VAL A 22 9.47 -2.19 -1.22
N MET A 23 8.92 -3.14 -1.95
CA MET A 23 7.65 -2.95 -2.65
C MET A 23 6.47 -2.72 -1.71
N SER A 24 6.46 -3.35 -0.53
CA SER A 24 5.43 -3.14 0.48
C SER A 24 5.46 -1.71 1.02
N PHE A 25 6.65 -1.17 1.33
CA PHE A 25 6.80 0.21 1.78
C PHE A 25 6.38 1.22 0.71
N ILE A 26 6.80 1.01 -0.54
CA ILE A 26 6.47 1.93 -1.64
C ILE A 26 4.95 1.89 -1.93
N THR A 27 4.39 0.69 -2.13
CA THR A 27 2.97 0.53 -2.50
C THR A 27 2.05 0.93 -1.35
N GLY A 28 2.38 0.52 -0.12
CA GLY A 28 1.63 0.91 1.08
C GLY A 28 1.72 2.40 1.37
N GLY A 29 2.87 3.04 1.12
CA GLY A 29 3.04 4.48 1.24
C GLY A 29 2.16 5.25 0.25
N PHE A 30 2.14 4.84 -1.02
CA PHE A 30 1.25 5.43 -2.03
C PHE A 30 -0.24 5.22 -1.69
N LEU A 31 -0.61 4.03 -1.20
CA LEU A 31 -1.98 3.76 -0.76
C LEU A 31 -2.39 4.68 0.40
N LEU A 32 -1.53 4.83 1.41
CA LEU A 32 -1.79 5.74 2.53
C LEU A 32 -1.89 7.19 2.07
N LEU A 33 -1.09 7.60 1.09
CA LEU A 33 -1.15 8.94 0.51
C LEU A 33 -2.47 9.16 -0.23
N LEU A 34 -2.92 8.21 -1.06
CA LEU A 34 -4.24 8.27 -1.69
C LEU A 34 -5.38 8.30 -0.66
N CYS A 35 -5.29 7.49 0.39
CA CYS A 35 -6.28 7.53 1.47
C CYS A 35 -6.28 8.86 2.22
N ALA A 36 -5.10 9.47 2.43
CA ALA A 36 -5.01 10.80 3.02
C ALA A 36 -5.64 11.86 2.09
N GLU A 37 -5.39 11.80 0.78
CA GLU A 37 -6.06 12.67 -0.20
C GLU A 37 -7.59 12.50 -0.17
N MET A 38 -8.07 11.26 -0.07
CA MET A 38 -9.50 10.98 0.07
C MET A 38 -10.09 11.57 1.34
N ILE A 39 -9.39 11.48 2.47
CA ILE A 39 -9.86 12.12 3.72
C ILE A 39 -9.88 13.65 3.56
N LEU A 40 -8.85 14.24 2.96
CA LEU A 40 -8.77 15.69 2.76
C LEU A 40 -9.87 16.20 1.81
N LYS A 41 -10.14 15.52 0.70
CA LYS A 41 -11.14 15.92 -0.29
C LYS A 41 -12.58 15.68 0.14
N TYR A 42 -12.82 14.64 0.94
CA TYR A 42 -14.18 14.19 1.24
C TYR A 42 -14.62 14.41 2.69
N CYS A 43 -13.69 14.57 3.65
CA CYS A 43 -14.06 14.81 5.05
C CYS A 43 -13.91 16.26 5.48
N ILE A 44 -13.22 17.09 4.69
CA ILE A 44 -13.01 18.51 5.00
C ILE A 44 -13.60 19.34 3.87
N ASP A 45 -14.63 20.13 4.19
CA ASP A 45 -15.09 21.15 3.26
C ASP A 45 -14.18 22.38 3.39
N ILE A 46 -13.35 22.60 2.38
CA ILE A 46 -12.41 23.70 2.32
C ILE A 46 -13.10 25.07 2.22
N ARG A 47 -14.35 25.15 1.72
CA ARG A 47 -15.09 26.43 1.64
C ARG A 47 -15.48 26.93 3.02
N THR A 48 -15.88 26.03 3.90
CA THR A 48 -16.35 26.32 5.26
C THR A 48 -15.32 26.00 6.34
N ASN A 49 -14.18 25.43 5.96
CA ASN A 49 -13.13 24.92 6.85
C ASN A 49 -13.70 24.00 7.95
N SER A 50 -14.72 23.21 7.61
CA SER A 50 -15.44 22.35 8.55
C SER A 50 -15.24 20.88 8.24
N PHE A 51 -14.99 20.09 9.28
CA PHE A 51 -15.01 18.63 9.19
C PHE A 51 -16.46 18.15 9.10
N VAL A 52 -16.78 17.43 8.03
CA VAL A 52 -18.16 17.12 7.60
C VAL A 52 -18.51 15.64 7.74
N TRP A 53 -17.55 14.78 8.09
CA TRP A 53 -17.82 13.38 8.45
C TRP A 53 -18.20 13.23 9.93
N PRO A 54 -19.14 12.34 10.33
CA PRO A 54 -19.98 11.44 9.52
C PRO A 54 -21.27 12.11 9.04
N GLY A 55 -21.37 13.43 9.17
CA GLY A 55 -22.58 14.22 8.95
C GLY A 55 -22.81 14.67 7.51
N GLY A 56 -22.02 14.23 6.53
CA GLY A 56 -22.11 14.63 5.13
C GLY A 56 -21.86 16.13 4.87
N MET A 57 -21.72 16.48 3.60
CA MET A 57 -21.76 17.87 3.14
C MET A 57 -23.17 18.16 2.61
N THR A 58 -23.70 19.36 2.84
CA THR A 58 -24.90 19.80 2.14
C THR A 58 -24.46 20.70 0.99
N ASN A 59 -24.83 20.37 -0.24
CA ASN A 59 -24.54 21.22 -1.38
C ASN A 59 -25.25 22.57 -1.17
N PRO A 60 -24.51 23.69 -1.05
CA PRO A 60 -25.11 24.99 -0.78
C PRO A 60 -25.98 25.53 -1.94
N GLU A 61 -25.83 24.96 -3.15
CA GLU A 61 -26.59 25.36 -4.34
C GLU A 61 -27.87 24.55 -4.53
N THR A 62 -27.87 23.26 -4.19
CA THR A 62 -29.02 22.37 -4.39
C THR A 62 -29.73 21.95 -3.10
N GLY A 63 -29.13 22.20 -1.93
CA GLY A 63 -29.62 21.72 -0.64
C GLY A 63 -29.52 20.20 -0.46
N GLU A 64 -28.86 19.51 -1.39
CA GLU A 64 -28.73 18.06 -1.38
C GLU A 64 -27.70 17.61 -0.35
N PHE A 65 -28.06 16.59 0.43
CA PHE A 65 -27.16 15.96 1.38
C PHE A 65 -26.29 14.94 0.67
N VAL A 66 -24.97 15.17 0.64
CA VAL A 66 -24.04 14.28 -0.04
C VAL A 66 -22.99 13.75 0.92
N PHE A 67 -22.87 12.43 0.95
CA PHE A 67 -21.97 11.72 1.85
C PHE A 67 -20.52 11.70 1.34
N PHE A 68 -20.33 11.65 0.01
CA PHE A 68 -19.01 11.54 -0.63
C PHE A 68 -18.99 12.20 -2.02
N GLU A 69 -19.11 13.52 -2.11
CA GLU A 69 -18.89 14.23 -3.38
C GLU A 69 -17.46 14.79 -3.43
N PRO A 70 -16.65 14.43 -4.44
CA PRO A 70 -15.37 15.11 -4.66
C PRO A 70 -15.65 16.51 -5.21
N GLY A 71 -15.76 17.49 -4.33
CA GLY A 71 -15.87 18.90 -4.74
C GLY A 71 -14.58 19.47 -5.32
N TYR A 72 -13.44 18.81 -5.10
CA TYR A 72 -12.11 19.33 -5.43
C TYR A 72 -11.12 18.21 -5.84
N GLU A 73 -10.31 18.52 -6.84
CA GLU A 73 -9.14 17.78 -7.26
C GLU A 73 -7.84 18.50 -6.92
N ILE A 74 -6.74 17.75 -6.79
CA ILE A 74 -5.42 18.33 -6.55
C ILE A 74 -4.75 18.48 -7.91
N GLU A 75 -4.59 19.72 -8.34
CA GLU A 75 -3.87 20.13 -9.53
C GLU A 75 -2.42 20.45 -9.17
N ALA A 76 -1.47 19.94 -9.96
CA ALA A 76 -0.07 20.30 -9.87
C ALA A 76 0.38 21.08 -11.12
N PHE A 77 1.23 22.08 -10.92
CA PHE A 77 1.81 22.93 -11.98
C PHE A 77 0.75 23.68 -12.82
N GLY A 78 -0.35 24.07 -12.19
CA GLY A 78 -1.44 24.77 -12.83
C GLY A 78 -1.35 26.30 -12.72
N PRO A 79 -2.33 27.02 -13.30
CA PRO A 79 -2.44 28.47 -13.20
C PRO A 79 -2.52 28.97 -11.75
N ASN A 80 -3.04 28.13 -10.85
CA ASN A 80 -3.25 28.40 -9.44
C ASN A 80 -1.98 28.15 -8.57
N GLY A 81 -0.87 27.72 -9.18
CA GLY A 81 0.42 27.52 -8.50
C GLY A 81 1.01 26.11 -8.65
N PHE A 82 2.00 25.79 -7.81
CA PHE A 82 2.69 24.48 -7.85
C PHE A 82 1.78 23.33 -7.42
N LEU A 83 0.95 23.52 -6.38
CA LEU A 83 -0.08 22.60 -5.91
C LEU A 83 -1.33 23.40 -5.53
N ALA A 84 -2.47 23.10 -6.12
CA ALA A 84 -3.74 23.78 -5.88
C ALA A 84 -4.91 22.80 -5.80
N LEU A 85 -5.93 23.16 -5.01
CA LEU A 85 -7.20 22.46 -4.97
C LEU A 85 -8.18 23.17 -5.90
N VAL A 86 -8.58 22.49 -6.97
CA VAL A 86 -9.36 23.05 -8.07
C VAL A 86 -10.63 22.21 -8.23
N PRO A 87 -11.80 22.80 -8.52
CA PRO A 87 -13.01 22.01 -8.81
C PRO A 87 -12.73 20.94 -9.87
N SER A 88 -13.30 19.74 -9.68
CA SER A 88 -12.97 18.51 -10.43
C SER A 88 -13.13 18.62 -11.96
N ASP A 89 -13.90 19.59 -12.42
CA ASP A 89 -14.25 19.90 -13.81
C ASP A 89 -13.42 21.06 -14.41
N THR A 90 -12.49 21.63 -13.64
CA THR A 90 -11.67 22.79 -14.01
C THR A 90 -10.15 22.54 -13.93
N VAL A 91 -9.72 21.28 -13.86
CA VAL A 91 -8.30 20.94 -13.92
C VAL A 91 -7.75 21.19 -15.33
N GLU A 92 -6.80 22.11 -15.44
CA GLU A 92 -6.17 22.54 -16.70
C GLU A 92 -4.79 21.92 -16.91
N ALA A 93 -4.11 21.53 -15.82
CA ALA A 93 -2.76 20.98 -15.85
C ALA A 93 -2.71 19.49 -15.45
N ILE A 94 -1.91 19.14 -14.44
CA ILE A 94 -1.70 17.75 -14.03
C ILE A 94 -2.61 17.43 -12.86
N ASN A 95 -3.60 16.55 -13.08
CA ASN A 95 -4.37 15.95 -11.98
C ASN A 95 -3.47 15.01 -11.18
N LEU A 96 -2.99 15.49 -10.04
CA LEU A 96 -2.03 14.78 -9.21
C LEU A 96 -2.65 13.51 -8.62
N SER A 97 -3.92 13.58 -8.23
CA SER A 97 -4.64 12.46 -7.62
C SER A 97 -4.82 11.30 -8.59
N LEU A 98 -5.18 11.61 -9.85
CA LEU A 98 -5.23 10.64 -10.94
C LEU A 98 -3.83 10.07 -11.22
N GLY A 99 -2.80 10.91 -11.26
CA GLY A 99 -1.42 10.48 -11.45
C GLY A 99 -0.96 9.49 -10.38
N ILE A 100 -1.18 9.81 -9.11
CA ILE A 100 -0.85 8.94 -7.97
C ILE A 100 -1.65 7.64 -8.04
N LEU A 101 -2.93 7.68 -8.42
CA LEU A 101 -3.76 6.48 -8.58
C LEU A 101 -3.22 5.54 -9.67
N ILE A 102 -2.85 6.09 -10.83
CA ILE A 102 -2.24 5.29 -11.92
C ILE A 102 -0.92 4.69 -11.46
N ILE A 103 -0.03 5.50 -10.85
CA ILE A 103 1.27 5.03 -10.36
C ILE A 103 1.08 3.94 -9.30
N HIS A 104 0.17 4.14 -8.35
CA HIS A 104 -0.16 3.15 -7.34
C HIS A 104 -0.68 1.84 -7.95
N GLY A 105 -1.58 1.91 -8.94
CA GLY A 105 -2.08 0.73 -9.65
C GLY A 105 -0.95 -0.09 -10.28
N TRP A 106 0.02 0.55 -10.93
CA TRP A 106 1.19 -0.14 -11.48
C TRP A 106 2.13 -0.68 -10.41
N LEU A 107 2.38 0.09 -9.34
CA LEU A 107 3.15 -0.38 -8.19
C LEU A 107 2.50 -1.60 -7.54
N TYR A 108 1.17 -1.64 -7.49
CA TYR A 108 0.40 -2.77 -6.98
C TYR A 108 0.64 -4.05 -7.79
N VAL A 109 0.71 -3.95 -9.12
CA VAL A 109 1.06 -5.10 -9.98
C VAL A 109 2.46 -5.63 -9.64
N ILE A 110 3.44 -4.73 -9.47
CA ILE A 110 4.81 -5.11 -9.09
C ILE A 110 4.85 -5.72 -7.68
N TYR A 111 4.05 -5.18 -6.75
CA TYR A 111 3.89 -5.71 -5.41
C TYR A 111 3.30 -7.12 -5.40
N LEU A 112 2.25 -7.38 -6.19
CA LEU A 112 1.68 -8.71 -6.37
C LEU A 112 2.71 -9.69 -6.92
N PHE A 113 3.52 -9.26 -7.88
CA PHE A 113 4.62 -10.08 -8.40
C PHE A 113 5.66 -10.40 -7.31
N ALA A 114 6.03 -9.42 -6.49
CA ALA A 114 6.93 -9.63 -5.36
C ALA A 114 6.36 -10.63 -4.33
N GLY A 115 5.07 -10.47 -3.99
CA GLY A 115 4.34 -11.37 -3.09
C GLY A 115 4.24 -12.79 -3.64
N PHE A 116 3.89 -12.93 -4.93
CA PHE A 116 3.83 -14.20 -5.63
C PHE A 116 5.19 -14.91 -5.64
N ARG A 117 6.28 -14.16 -5.83
CA ARG A 117 7.64 -14.71 -5.83
C ARG A 117 8.00 -15.33 -4.48
N ILE A 118 7.68 -14.69 -3.35
CA ILE A 118 7.92 -15.27 -2.03
C ILE A 118 6.98 -16.45 -1.78
N TRP A 119 5.70 -16.29 -2.10
CA TRP A 119 4.70 -17.35 -1.94
C TRP A 119 5.09 -18.63 -2.67
N SER A 120 5.52 -18.51 -3.93
CA SER A 120 5.98 -19.63 -4.77
C SER A 120 7.25 -20.30 -4.20
N LYS A 121 8.21 -19.51 -3.73
CA LYS A 121 9.46 -20.03 -3.14
C LYS A 121 9.27 -20.69 -1.79
N MET A 122 8.45 -20.09 -0.94
CA MET A 122 8.11 -20.62 0.39
C MET A 122 7.08 -21.74 0.33
N ARG A 123 6.48 -22.00 -0.85
CA ARG A 123 5.45 -23.02 -1.10
C ARG A 123 4.30 -22.96 -0.11
N TRP A 124 3.90 -21.73 0.19
CA TRP A 124 2.83 -21.44 1.14
C TRP A 124 1.46 -21.78 0.56
N ASP A 125 0.48 -21.95 1.45
CA ASP A 125 -0.92 -22.09 1.06
C ASP A 125 -1.43 -20.80 0.38
N PHE A 126 -2.51 -20.93 -0.40
CA PHE A 126 -3.11 -19.80 -1.12
C PHE A 126 -3.62 -18.70 -0.19
N GLY A 127 -3.99 -19.01 1.06
CA GLY A 127 -4.46 -18.04 2.03
C GLY A 127 -3.42 -16.96 2.34
N LYS A 128 -2.14 -17.34 2.44
CA LYS A 128 -1.06 -16.35 2.62
C LYS A 128 -0.88 -15.43 1.41
N LEU A 129 -1.05 -15.94 0.18
CA LEU A 129 -1.02 -15.11 -1.02
C LEU A 129 -2.16 -14.08 -0.99
N PHE A 130 -3.35 -14.49 -0.56
CA PHE A 130 -4.51 -13.61 -0.42
C PHE A 130 -4.24 -12.48 0.60
N PHE A 131 -3.73 -12.81 1.79
CA PHE A 131 -3.37 -11.78 2.78
C PHE A 131 -2.24 -10.86 2.30
N ILE A 132 -1.28 -11.38 1.55
CA ILE A 132 -0.26 -10.56 0.90
C ILE A 132 -0.91 -9.61 -0.12
N ALA A 133 -1.77 -10.12 -1.01
CA ALA A 133 -2.46 -9.32 -2.01
C ALA A 133 -3.33 -8.20 -1.40
N LEU A 134 -4.01 -8.49 -0.28
CA LEU A 134 -4.79 -7.50 0.47
C LEU A 134 -3.94 -6.38 1.06
N GLY A 135 -2.67 -6.62 1.33
CA GLY A 135 -1.74 -5.61 1.83
C GLY A 135 -1.64 -4.38 0.93
N GLY A 136 -1.81 -4.54 -0.39
CA GLY A 136 -1.79 -3.43 -1.33
C GLY A 136 -3.12 -2.69 -1.53
N ILE A 137 -4.23 -3.16 -0.94
CA ILE A 137 -5.57 -2.55 -1.09
C ILE A 137 -6.09 -2.00 0.24
N ILE A 138 -5.78 -2.66 1.36
CA ILE A 138 -6.24 -2.25 2.69
C ILE A 138 -5.21 -1.29 3.29
N PRO A 139 -5.60 -0.04 3.61
CA PRO A 139 -4.69 0.96 4.16
C PRO A 139 -4.02 0.46 5.44
N GLY A 140 -2.70 0.58 5.51
CA GLY A 140 -1.91 0.14 6.67
C GLY A 140 -1.64 -1.37 6.75
N LEU A 141 -2.42 -2.22 6.06
CA LEU A 141 -2.27 -3.68 6.14
C LEU A 141 -0.95 -4.17 5.53
N SER A 142 -0.45 -3.50 4.50
CA SER A 142 0.83 -3.80 3.82
C SER A 142 1.99 -3.90 4.81
N PHE A 143 2.07 -2.97 5.76
CA PHE A 143 3.13 -2.93 6.77
C PHE A 143 3.00 -4.07 7.77
N TYR A 144 1.77 -4.36 8.23
CA TYR A 144 1.52 -5.47 9.15
C TYR A 144 1.85 -6.83 8.52
N VAL A 145 1.36 -7.05 7.30
CA VAL A 145 1.57 -8.27 6.52
C VAL A 145 3.04 -8.45 6.20
N GLU A 146 3.73 -7.39 5.77
CA GLU A 146 5.18 -7.41 5.57
C GLU A 146 5.92 -7.82 6.85
N ALA A 147 5.70 -7.12 7.96
CA ALA A 147 6.40 -7.39 9.22
C ALA A 147 6.19 -8.83 9.70
N LYS A 148 4.95 -9.32 9.59
CA LYS A 148 4.60 -10.69 10.00
C LYS A 148 5.28 -11.74 9.12
N TYR A 149 5.16 -11.63 7.80
CA TYR A 149 5.69 -12.65 6.89
C TYR A 149 7.21 -12.56 6.74
N ALA A 150 7.79 -11.37 6.85
CA ALA A 150 9.23 -11.19 6.91
C ALA A 150 9.83 -11.91 8.10
N LYS A 151 9.29 -11.70 9.31
CA LYS A 151 9.76 -12.37 10.51
C LYS A 151 9.70 -13.90 10.40
N LEU A 152 8.66 -14.43 9.75
CA LEU A 152 8.52 -15.87 9.49
C LEU A 152 9.59 -16.40 8.53
N VAL A 153 9.92 -15.64 7.48
CA VAL A 153 10.96 -16.02 6.52
C VAL A 153 12.34 -15.92 7.15
N ASP A 154 12.61 -14.84 7.89
CA ASP A 154 13.89 -14.64 8.58
C ASP A 154 14.14 -15.74 9.62
N ALA A 155 13.13 -16.08 10.44
CA ALA A 155 13.21 -17.21 11.38
C ALA A 155 13.45 -18.55 10.67
N PHE A 156 12.81 -18.78 9.52
CA PHE A 156 13.07 -19.98 8.73
C PHE A 156 14.52 -20.03 8.22
N LEU A 157 15.05 -18.92 7.72
CA LEU A 157 16.44 -18.83 7.23
C LEU A 157 17.46 -19.08 8.34
N GLU A 158 17.19 -18.62 9.57
CA GLU A 158 18.01 -18.89 10.75
C GLU A 158 18.09 -20.39 11.06
N THR A 159 16.97 -21.12 10.98
CA THR A 159 16.98 -22.59 11.18
C THR A 159 17.77 -23.35 10.12
N GLN A 160 17.93 -22.77 8.93
CA GLN A 160 18.67 -23.36 7.82
C GLN A 160 20.15 -22.95 7.81
N ASN A 161 20.58 -22.01 8.67
CA ASN A 161 21.95 -21.55 8.71
C ASN A 161 22.78 -22.47 9.62
N PRO A 162 23.66 -23.34 9.07
CA PRO A 162 24.41 -24.32 9.86
C PRO A 162 25.34 -23.70 10.92
N ALA A 163 25.68 -22.42 10.80
CA ALA A 163 26.47 -21.68 11.79
C ALA A 163 25.71 -21.35 13.10
N ALA A 164 24.38 -21.40 13.09
CA ALA A 164 23.56 -21.16 14.29
C ALA A 164 23.59 -22.38 15.25
N ALA A 165 23.74 -23.60 14.71
CA ALA A 165 23.85 -24.82 15.50
C ALA A 165 25.16 -24.88 16.30
N THR A 166 26.27 -24.40 15.73
CA THR A 166 27.60 -24.46 16.36
C THR A 166 27.76 -23.52 17.57
N LYS A 167 26.94 -22.47 17.67
CA LYS A 167 27.01 -21.49 18.76
C LYS A 167 26.30 -21.95 20.05
N GLY A 168 25.40 -22.93 19.97
CA GLY A 168 24.69 -23.50 21.12
C GLY A 168 25.41 -24.68 21.78
N GLU A 169 26.37 -25.28 21.08
CA GLU A 169 27.15 -26.43 21.58
C GLU A 169 28.48 -26.01 22.24
N ALA A 170 28.84 -24.73 22.10
CA ALA A 170 30.04 -24.12 22.69
C ALA A 170 29.73 -23.21 23.91
N ALA A 171 28.50 -23.25 24.44
CA ALA A 171 28.03 -22.47 25.59
C ALA A 171 27.67 -23.38 26.78
#